data_AF-A0A8S3HQU0-F1
#
_entry.id   AF-A0A8S3HQU0-F1
#
_cell.length_a   1.000
_cell.length_b   1.000
_cell.length_c   1.000
_cell.angle_alpha   90.00
_cell.angle_beta   90.00
_cell.angle_gamma   90.00
#
_symmetry.space_group_name_H-M   'P 1'
#
loop_
_entity.id
_entity.type
_entity.pdbx_description
1 polymer ?
#
loop_
_entity_poly.entity_id
_entity_poly.type
_entity_poly.pdbx_seq_one_letter_code
_entity_poly.pdbx_strand_id
1 'polypeptide(L)'
;GPRNEENKLWGNLHVGTTDLRGIPANKFISCFEVPDIDATVSATYYVSDVTKFQAYLRGNQSIILQIDVEIRNRNGRQDRYTYNVFRYIPNPSRREERQALETPSGVYCAGRISTMDVPGNIPERLSSNSEAFMPQLNSSILSAFGLYDTEFRLTRFDVWFPDPYGGPRWLHYSEIHDFATGLNYQYNYTNYQCDVRLLTSGANDSVPVDGKPDLIQMASPQHIFLLDDITYQYTGQKRCRDNIWCNVWIGEKLVGNNTIEHREWYWAENINGEQVKESFPVKFLLKTFVNEIPTFTMETTIFNYARESRVVFEVDSTLADCYRALGPA
;
A
#
# COMPACT_ATOMS: atom_id res chain seq x y z
N GLY A 1 -52.23 6.84 27.39
CA GLY A 1 -52.66 5.43 27.45
C GLY A 1 -51.43 4.57 27.57
N PRO A 2 -51.32 3.68 28.57
CA PRO A 2 -50.04 3.06 28.88
C PRO A 2 -49.77 1.94 27.87
N ARG A 3 -48.82 2.20 26.97
CA ARG A 3 -48.07 1.15 26.27
C ARG A 3 -46.84 0.87 27.13
N ASN A 4 -46.82 -0.28 27.79
CA ASN A 4 -45.59 -0.96 28.21
C ASN A 4 -45.95 -2.38 28.66
N GLU A 5 -45.77 -3.35 27.77
CA GLU A 5 -45.44 -4.74 28.11
C GLU A 5 -44.30 -5.20 27.18
N GLU A 6 -43.18 -4.50 27.35
CA GLU A 6 -41.83 -5.07 27.43
C GLU A 6 -41.38 -6.08 26.37
N ASN A 7 -40.57 -5.60 25.42
CA ASN A 7 -39.25 -6.18 25.08
C ASN A 7 -39.15 -7.68 24.69
N LYS A 8 -40.24 -8.31 24.22
CA LYS A 8 -40.22 -9.64 23.58
C LYS A 8 -39.60 -9.49 22.18
N LEU A 9 -38.33 -9.75 21.88
CA LEU A 9 -37.31 -10.56 22.53
C LEU A 9 -35.94 -9.87 22.32
N TRP A 10 -35.44 -9.11 23.30
CA TRP A 10 -34.13 -8.43 23.32
C TRP A 10 -34.09 -6.99 22.76
N GLY A 11 -35.01 -6.14 23.20
CA GLY A 11 -35.04 -4.70 22.88
C GLY A 11 -33.87 -3.91 23.47
N ASN A 12 -33.41 -2.89 22.74
CA ASN A 12 -32.40 -1.94 23.19
C ASN A 12 -32.94 -1.09 24.37
N LEU A 13 -32.43 -1.31 25.58
CA LEU A 13 -32.75 -0.49 26.76
C LEU A 13 -31.88 0.77 26.75
N HIS A 14 -32.49 1.94 26.68
CA HIS A 14 -31.76 3.19 26.91
C HIS A 14 -31.35 3.32 28.38
N VAL A 15 -30.05 3.34 28.66
CA VAL A 15 -29.50 3.34 30.03
C VAL A 15 -28.89 4.67 30.45
N GLY A 16 -28.86 5.66 29.55
CA GLY A 16 -28.41 7.02 29.86
C GLY A 16 -27.65 7.67 28.72
N THR A 17 -27.07 8.82 29.01
CA THR A 17 -26.24 9.57 28.06
C THR A 17 -24.79 9.60 28.52
N THR A 18 -23.87 9.80 27.59
CA THR A 18 -22.44 9.90 27.85
C THR A 18 -21.77 10.79 26.81
N ASP A 19 -20.50 11.13 27.04
CA ASP A 19 -19.65 11.73 26.03
C ASP A 19 -18.66 10.67 25.56
N LEU A 20 -18.66 10.38 24.26
CA LEU A 20 -17.75 9.40 23.67
C LEU A 20 -16.85 10.10 22.66
N ARG A 21 -15.58 10.32 23.05
CA ARG A 21 -14.57 10.98 22.20
C ARG A 21 -14.98 12.41 21.79
N GLY A 22 -15.60 13.16 22.69
CA GLY A 22 -16.10 14.52 22.43
C GLY A 22 -17.42 14.55 21.66
N ILE A 23 -18.06 13.40 21.43
CA ILE A 23 -19.36 13.29 20.77
C ILE A 23 -20.41 12.91 21.81
N PRO A 24 -21.42 13.78 22.06
CA PRO A 24 -22.57 13.45 22.89
C PRO A 24 -23.31 12.22 22.35
N ALA A 25 -23.50 11.22 23.21
CA ALA A 25 -24.06 9.92 22.84
C ALA A 25 -25.13 9.44 23.83
N ASN A 26 -26.12 8.73 23.29
CA ASN A 26 -27.10 7.94 24.02
C ASN A 26 -26.58 6.50 24.12
N LYS A 27 -26.70 5.91 25.31
CA LYS A 27 -26.23 4.57 25.63
C LYS A 27 -27.41 3.62 25.67
N PHE A 28 -27.33 2.54 24.90
CA PHE A 28 -28.33 1.48 24.86
C PHE A 28 -27.70 0.14 25.21
N ILE A 29 -28.42 -0.74 25.90
CA ILE A 29 -27.97 -2.09 26.21
C ILE A 29 -28.97 -3.10 25.65
N SER A 30 -28.47 -4.12 24.97
CA SER A 30 -29.22 -5.34 24.68
C SER A 30 -28.48 -6.53 25.27
N CYS A 31 -29.20 -7.46 25.87
CA CYS A 31 -28.68 -8.80 26.12
C CYS A 31 -29.33 -9.75 25.13
N PHE A 32 -28.72 -10.88 24.78
CA PHE A 32 -29.37 -11.98 24.07
C PHE A 32 -28.60 -13.29 24.24
N GLU A 33 -29.30 -14.42 24.16
CA GLU A 33 -28.68 -15.74 24.15
C GLU A 33 -28.32 -16.17 22.73
N VAL A 34 -27.16 -16.80 22.56
CA VAL A 34 -26.68 -17.38 21.30
C VAL A 34 -26.56 -18.89 21.49
N PRO A 35 -27.61 -19.67 21.16
CA PRO A 35 -27.66 -21.10 21.47
C PRO A 35 -26.51 -21.90 20.85
N ASP A 36 -26.08 -21.53 19.65
CA ASP A 36 -25.03 -22.24 18.89
C ASP A 36 -23.68 -22.29 19.61
N ILE A 37 -23.43 -21.36 20.52
CA ILE A 37 -22.19 -21.28 21.31
C ILE A 37 -22.44 -21.37 22.82
N ASP A 38 -23.67 -21.71 23.24
CA ASP A 38 -24.11 -21.80 24.65
C ASP A 38 -23.65 -20.59 25.49
N ALA A 39 -23.93 -19.39 24.96
CA ALA A 39 -23.45 -18.12 25.52
C ALA A 39 -24.56 -17.07 25.64
N THR A 40 -24.42 -16.22 26.65
CA THR A 40 -25.18 -14.96 26.76
C THR A 40 -24.29 -13.81 26.30
N VAL A 41 -24.80 -13.01 25.37
CA VAL A 41 -24.14 -11.81 24.84
C VAL A 41 -24.82 -10.58 25.41
N SER A 42 -24.05 -9.63 25.94
CA SER A 42 -24.50 -8.31 26.34
C SER A 42 -23.79 -7.28 25.47
N ALA A 43 -24.55 -6.57 24.64
CA ALA A 43 -24.06 -5.52 23.76
C ALA A 43 -24.51 -4.14 24.27
N THR A 44 -23.56 -3.23 24.42
CA THR A 44 -23.79 -1.83 24.75
C THR A 44 -23.48 -0.97 23.55
N TYR A 45 -24.48 -0.28 23.02
CA TYR A 45 -24.37 0.61 21.87
C TYR A 45 -24.27 2.06 22.32
N TYR A 46 -23.32 2.79 21.77
CA TYR A 46 -23.19 4.23 21.94
C TYR A 46 -23.59 4.91 20.64
N VAL A 47 -24.69 5.65 20.66
CA VAL A 47 -25.35 6.22 19.48
C VAL A 47 -25.38 7.74 19.59
N SER A 48 -24.95 8.46 18.56
CA SER A 48 -24.85 9.92 18.62
C SER A 48 -26.19 10.61 18.91
N ASP A 49 -26.17 11.62 19.77
CA ASP A 49 -27.33 12.46 20.07
C ASP A 49 -27.49 13.54 18.97
N VAL A 50 -28.46 13.34 18.07
CA VAL A 50 -28.72 14.24 16.93
C VAL A 50 -29.10 15.66 17.32
N THR A 51 -29.50 15.89 18.58
CA THR A 51 -29.82 17.23 19.08
C THR A 51 -28.58 18.02 19.47
N LYS A 52 -27.46 17.35 19.72
CA LYS A 52 -26.20 17.95 20.19
C LYS A 52 -25.02 17.70 19.24
N PHE A 53 -25.14 16.71 18.37
CA PHE A 53 -24.13 16.35 17.38
C PHE A 53 -24.80 16.04 16.04
N GLN A 54 -24.39 16.76 15.01
CA GLN A 54 -24.84 16.52 13.66
C GLN A 54 -23.75 15.78 12.89
N ALA A 55 -23.97 14.50 12.60
CA ALA A 55 -23.12 13.77 11.68
C ALA A 55 -23.21 14.41 10.29
N TYR A 56 -22.13 14.31 9.49
CA TYR A 56 -22.09 14.78 8.09
C TYR A 56 -22.91 13.85 7.16
N LEU A 57 -24.17 13.61 7.51
CA LEU A 57 -25.12 12.77 6.81
C LEU A 57 -26.39 13.58 6.55
N ARG A 58 -27.09 13.29 5.46
CA ARG A 58 -28.36 13.96 5.17
C ARG A 58 -29.41 13.58 6.22
N GLY A 59 -30.10 14.58 6.77
CA GLY A 59 -31.33 14.39 7.53
C GLY A 59 -31.19 14.14 9.03
N ASN A 60 -30.17 14.68 9.71
CA ASN A 60 -29.99 14.59 11.18
C ASN A 60 -30.14 13.16 11.70
N GLN A 61 -29.40 12.23 11.12
CA GLN A 61 -29.42 10.83 11.51
C GLN A 61 -28.44 10.56 12.67
N SER A 62 -28.87 9.75 13.63
CA SER A 62 -27.99 9.20 14.66
C SER A 62 -27.07 8.15 14.04
N ILE A 63 -25.80 8.13 14.46
CA ILE A 63 -24.81 7.13 14.05
C ILE A 63 -24.31 6.33 15.24
N ILE A 64 -23.97 5.06 15.03
CA ILE A 64 -23.29 4.25 16.05
C ILE A 64 -21.83 4.70 16.12
N LEU A 65 -21.34 4.94 17.33
CA LEU A 65 -19.99 5.41 17.61
C LEU A 65 -19.11 4.28 18.16
N GLN A 66 -19.68 3.42 19.00
CA GLN A 66 -18.97 2.30 19.61
C GLN A 66 -19.98 1.20 19.98
N ILE A 67 -19.52 -0.05 20.00
CA ILE A 67 -20.25 -1.19 20.53
C ILE A 67 -19.33 -1.93 21.49
N ASP A 68 -19.71 -2.04 22.76
CA ASP A 68 -19.04 -2.92 23.72
C ASP A 68 -19.82 -4.22 23.80
N VAL A 69 -19.16 -5.35 23.57
CA VAL A 69 -19.75 -6.69 23.58
C VAL A 69 -19.10 -7.50 24.67
N GLU A 70 -19.91 -8.03 25.58
CA GLU A 70 -19.51 -8.98 26.60
C GLU A 70 -20.18 -10.32 26.31
N ILE A 71 -19.37 -11.37 26.15
CA ILE A 71 -19.83 -12.73 25.89
C ILE A 71 -19.54 -13.55 27.14
N ARG A 72 -20.56 -14.18 27.69
CA ARG A 72 -20.47 -15.07 28.85
C ARG A 72 -20.94 -16.46 28.47
N ASN A 73 -20.01 -17.40 28.41
CA ASN A 73 -20.33 -18.80 28.13
C ASN A 73 -20.83 -19.48 29.41
N ARG A 74 -21.55 -20.60 29.25
CA ARG A 74 -22.06 -21.40 30.38
C ARG A 74 -20.98 -21.91 31.35
N ASN A 75 -19.77 -22.10 30.84
CA ASN A 75 -18.60 -22.48 31.63
C ASN A 75 -18.05 -21.35 32.51
N GLY A 76 -18.70 -20.17 32.51
CA GLY A 76 -18.29 -19.00 33.27
C GLY A 76 -17.16 -18.18 32.62
N ARG A 77 -16.61 -18.65 31.48
CA ARG A 77 -15.66 -17.88 30.68
C ARG A 77 -16.33 -16.61 30.16
N GLN A 78 -15.62 -15.50 30.27
CA GLN A 78 -16.07 -14.19 29.84
C GLN A 78 -15.05 -13.58 28.88
N ASP A 79 -15.50 -13.22 27.69
CA ASP A 79 -14.71 -12.51 26.68
C ASP A 79 -15.34 -11.13 26.44
N ARG A 80 -14.51 -10.10 26.24
CA ARG A 80 -14.96 -8.71 26.03
C ARG A 80 -14.33 -8.14 24.76
N TYR A 81 -15.14 -7.46 23.97
CA TYR A 81 -14.74 -6.83 22.72
C TYR A 81 -15.28 -5.40 22.67
N THR A 82 -14.48 -4.47 22.20
CA THR A 82 -14.92 -3.10 21.92
C THR A 82 -14.71 -2.81 20.44
N TYR A 83 -15.80 -2.49 19.75
CA TYR A 83 -15.81 -2.12 18.35
C TYR A 83 -15.99 -0.62 18.24
N ASN A 84 -14.93 0.09 17.83
CA ASN A 84 -15.00 1.52 17.57
C ASN A 84 -15.44 1.76 16.13
N VAL A 85 -16.52 2.52 15.95
CA VAL A 85 -16.99 2.94 14.63
C VAL A 85 -16.37 4.31 14.34
N PHE A 86 -15.58 4.38 13.28
CA PHE A 86 -14.91 5.62 12.84
C PHE A 86 -15.51 6.19 11.55
N ARG A 87 -16.15 5.35 10.74
CA ARG A 87 -16.78 5.75 9.48
C ARG A 87 -18.13 5.06 9.33
N TYR A 88 -19.21 5.85 9.33
CA TYR A 88 -20.56 5.37 9.10
C TYR A 88 -21.05 5.87 7.74
N ILE A 89 -21.40 4.93 6.85
CA ILE A 89 -21.94 5.23 5.51
C ILE A 89 -23.38 4.68 5.48
N PRO A 90 -24.42 5.53 5.50
CA PRO A 90 -25.79 5.06 5.40
C PRO A 90 -26.06 4.57 3.97
N ASN A 91 -26.62 3.37 3.85
CA ASN A 91 -26.91 2.72 2.56
C ASN A 91 -25.68 2.74 1.63
N PRO A 92 -24.58 2.08 2.03
CA PRO A 92 -23.41 1.99 1.18
C PRO A 92 -23.84 1.48 -0.18
N SER A 93 -23.36 2.12 -1.24
CA SER A 93 -23.53 1.56 -2.58
C SER A 93 -22.96 0.13 -2.58
N ARG A 94 -23.46 -0.76 -3.45
CA ARG A 94 -22.85 -2.10 -3.64
C ARG A 94 -21.32 -2.06 -3.82
N ARG A 95 -20.81 -0.93 -4.31
CA ARG A 95 -19.38 -0.63 -4.44
C ARG A 95 -18.71 -0.42 -3.08
N GLU A 96 -19.28 0.43 -2.23
CA GLU A 96 -18.76 0.72 -0.88
C GLU A 96 -18.89 -0.48 0.05
N GLU A 97 -19.96 -1.29 -0.07
CA GLU A 97 -20.11 -2.55 0.67
C GLU A 97 -18.98 -3.51 0.39
N ARG A 98 -18.63 -3.73 -0.90
CA ARG A 98 -17.52 -4.61 -1.26
C ARG A 98 -16.20 -4.12 -0.69
N GLN A 99 -15.92 -2.82 -0.84
CA GLN A 99 -14.68 -2.23 -0.32
C GLN A 99 -14.60 -2.27 1.22
N ALA A 100 -15.73 -2.17 1.93
CA ALA A 100 -15.76 -2.26 3.38
C ALA A 100 -15.53 -3.68 3.91
N LEU A 101 -15.85 -4.70 3.09
CA LEU A 101 -15.62 -6.12 3.40
C LEU A 101 -14.23 -6.59 2.94
N GLU A 102 -13.55 -5.81 2.12
CA GLU A 102 -12.17 -6.06 1.71
C GLU A 102 -11.19 -5.72 2.85
N THR A 103 -10.00 -6.27 2.75
CA THR A 103 -8.95 -6.01 3.75
C THR A 103 -8.46 -4.58 3.63
N PRO A 104 -8.45 -3.79 4.73
CA PRO A 104 -7.95 -2.43 4.69
C PRO A 104 -6.51 -2.36 4.15
N SER A 105 -6.15 -1.24 3.52
CA SER A 105 -4.79 -1.06 3.00
C SER A 105 -3.75 -1.02 4.13
N GLY A 106 -2.71 -1.82 3.98
CA GLY A 106 -1.60 -2.00 4.92
C GLY A 106 -1.87 -3.02 6.02
N VAL A 107 -3.00 -3.74 5.99
CA VAL A 107 -3.33 -4.77 7.00
C VAL A 107 -2.99 -6.15 6.45
N TYR A 108 -1.91 -6.73 6.97
CA TYR A 108 -1.58 -8.14 6.75
C TYR A 108 -2.40 -9.02 7.70
N CYS A 109 -2.82 -10.20 7.25
CA CYS A 109 -3.64 -11.12 8.03
C CYS A 109 -2.98 -12.48 8.08
N ALA A 110 -2.25 -12.77 9.16
CA ALA A 110 -1.54 -14.03 9.32
C ALA A 110 -2.47 -15.24 9.14
N GLY A 111 -2.02 -16.23 8.35
CA GLY A 111 -2.75 -17.48 8.10
C GLY A 111 -3.87 -17.38 7.07
N ARG A 112 -4.05 -16.24 6.39
CA ARG A 112 -4.96 -16.17 5.24
C ARG A 112 -4.40 -17.01 4.09
N ILE A 113 -5.29 -17.78 3.48
CA ILE A 113 -4.99 -18.52 2.25
C ILE A 113 -5.08 -17.54 1.07
N SER A 114 -3.98 -17.37 0.34
CA SER A 114 -3.99 -16.59 -0.91
C SER A 114 -4.83 -17.32 -1.95
N THR A 115 -5.77 -16.62 -2.58
CA THR A 115 -6.64 -17.19 -3.62
C THR A 115 -6.17 -16.88 -5.04
N MET A 116 -5.11 -16.10 -5.18
CA MET A 116 -4.59 -15.63 -6.47
C MET A 116 -3.09 -15.29 -6.32
N ASP A 117 -2.28 -15.75 -7.26
CA ASP A 117 -0.86 -15.40 -7.32
C ASP A 117 -0.66 -14.02 -7.97
N VAL A 118 0.45 -13.34 -7.64
CA VAL A 118 0.85 -12.12 -8.34
C VAL A 118 1.13 -12.48 -9.81
N PRO A 119 0.86 -11.59 -10.79
CA PRO A 119 1.12 -11.88 -12.19
C PRO A 119 2.58 -12.28 -12.42
N GLY A 120 2.80 -13.55 -12.80
CA GLY A 120 4.15 -14.10 -12.97
C GLY A 120 4.82 -13.70 -14.29
N ASN A 121 4.07 -13.18 -15.25
CA ASN A 121 4.50 -12.80 -16.58
C ASN A 121 5.01 -11.36 -16.65
N ILE A 122 5.84 -10.96 -15.68
CA ILE A 122 6.50 -9.65 -15.70
C ILE A 122 7.49 -9.63 -16.88
N PRO A 123 7.38 -8.67 -17.80
CA PRO A 123 8.28 -8.57 -18.94
C PRO A 123 9.75 -8.41 -18.57
N GLU A 124 10.60 -9.10 -19.33
CA GLU A 124 12.07 -8.97 -19.35
C GLU A 124 12.57 -7.62 -19.90
N ARG A 125 11.66 -6.88 -20.55
CA ARG A 125 11.87 -5.52 -21.03
C ARG A 125 10.69 -4.67 -20.63
N LEU A 126 10.96 -3.56 -19.96
CA LEU A 126 9.92 -2.63 -19.59
C LEU A 126 10.47 -1.21 -19.44
N SER A 127 9.57 -0.26 -19.62
CA SER A 127 9.77 1.12 -19.19
C SER A 127 8.53 1.63 -18.49
N SER A 128 8.70 2.51 -17.52
CA SER A 128 7.59 3.16 -16.85
C SER A 128 8.00 4.48 -16.23
N ASN A 129 7.04 5.39 -16.10
CA ASN A 129 7.16 6.51 -15.18
C ASN A 129 6.60 6.12 -13.82
N SER A 130 7.16 6.72 -12.78
CA SER A 130 6.72 6.53 -11.41
C SER A 130 6.74 7.84 -10.63
N GLU A 131 5.82 7.96 -9.69
CA GLU A 131 5.76 9.04 -8.71
C GLU A 131 5.69 8.43 -7.32
N ALA A 132 6.68 8.67 -6.48
CA ALA A 132 6.77 8.19 -5.11
C ALA A 132 6.47 9.34 -4.14
N PHE A 133 5.42 9.16 -3.33
CA PHE A 133 5.06 10.04 -2.24
C PHE A 133 5.54 9.47 -0.91
N MET A 134 6.31 10.27 -0.17
CA MET A 134 6.87 9.89 1.13
C MET A 134 6.50 10.95 2.18
N PRO A 135 5.46 10.73 3.01
CA PRO A 135 4.99 11.71 4.00
C PRO A 135 6.10 12.20 4.93
N GLN A 136 7.03 11.31 5.30
CA GLN A 136 8.13 11.60 6.22
C GLN A 136 9.18 12.55 5.63
N LEU A 137 9.26 12.69 4.31
CA LEU A 137 10.19 13.57 3.61
C LEU A 137 9.47 14.84 3.15
N ASN A 138 8.90 15.60 4.11
CA ASN A 138 8.17 16.85 3.85
C ASN A 138 7.04 16.72 2.80
N SER A 139 6.44 15.54 2.67
CA SER A 139 5.41 15.27 1.66
C SER A 139 5.90 15.54 0.22
N SER A 140 7.20 15.37 -0.04
CA SER A 140 7.77 15.48 -1.37
C SER A 140 7.29 14.35 -2.28
N ILE A 141 7.09 14.68 -3.56
CA ILE A 141 6.84 13.74 -4.64
C ILE A 141 8.15 13.59 -5.41
N LEU A 142 8.69 12.38 -5.46
CA LEU A 142 9.80 12.01 -6.32
C LEU A 142 9.23 11.45 -7.61
N SER A 143 9.62 12.01 -8.75
CA SER A 143 9.26 11.46 -10.06
C SER A 143 10.46 10.74 -10.64
N ALA A 144 10.23 9.60 -11.28
CA ALA A 144 11.28 8.87 -11.96
C ALA A 144 10.77 8.18 -13.22
N PHE A 145 11.62 8.13 -14.26
CA PHE A 145 11.46 7.27 -15.41
C PHE A 145 12.42 6.10 -15.25
N GLY A 146 11.91 4.88 -15.36
CA GLY A 146 12.68 3.65 -15.29
C GLY A 146 12.65 2.92 -16.63
N LEU A 147 13.79 2.41 -17.04
CA LEU A 147 13.94 1.45 -18.14
C LEU A 147 14.72 0.24 -17.62
N TYR A 148 14.28 -0.94 -18.01
CA TYR A 148 14.86 -2.21 -17.61
C TYR A 148 14.88 -3.15 -18.82
N ASP A 149 16.06 -3.69 -19.15
CA ASP A 149 16.25 -4.60 -20.28
C ASP A 149 17.26 -5.70 -19.94
N THR A 150 16.78 -6.94 -19.77
CA THR A 150 17.66 -8.07 -19.45
C THR A 150 18.48 -8.60 -20.62
N GLU A 151 18.07 -8.36 -21.87
CA GLU A 151 18.87 -8.76 -23.04
C GLU A 151 20.16 -7.96 -23.10
N PHE A 152 20.06 -6.64 -22.91
CA PHE A 152 21.24 -5.77 -22.85
C PHE A 152 21.91 -5.73 -21.47
N ARG A 153 21.26 -6.31 -20.45
CA ARG A 153 21.70 -6.26 -19.04
C ARG A 153 21.88 -4.82 -18.55
N LEU A 154 20.88 -3.98 -18.84
CA LEU A 154 20.91 -2.55 -18.57
C LEU A 154 19.67 -2.10 -17.80
N THR A 155 19.88 -1.17 -16.89
CA THR A 155 18.81 -0.36 -16.32
C THR A 155 19.14 1.12 -16.46
N ARG A 156 18.10 1.94 -16.52
CA ARG A 156 18.23 3.40 -16.49
C ARG A 156 17.14 3.98 -15.58
N PHE A 157 17.55 4.90 -14.72
CA PHE A 157 16.67 5.67 -13.86
C PHE A 157 16.93 7.16 -14.11
N ASP A 158 15.94 7.87 -14.66
CA ASP A 158 15.97 9.32 -14.70
C ASP A 158 15.13 9.82 -13.53
N VAL A 159 15.74 10.51 -12.58
CA VAL A 159 15.12 10.91 -11.32
C VAL A 159 15.02 12.42 -11.23
N TRP A 160 13.83 12.88 -10.85
CA TRP A 160 13.52 14.28 -10.56
C TRP A 160 13.05 14.40 -9.11
N PHE A 161 13.83 15.13 -8.31
CA PHE A 161 13.52 15.34 -6.90
C PHE A 161 13.38 16.85 -6.59
N PRO A 162 12.22 17.30 -6.07
CA PRO A 162 12.11 18.63 -5.48
C PRO A 162 13.03 18.74 -4.27
N ASP A 163 13.75 19.85 -4.14
CA ASP A 163 14.53 20.12 -2.93
C ASP A 163 13.58 20.16 -1.73
N PRO A 164 13.69 19.21 -0.78
CA PRO A 164 12.74 19.09 0.33
C PRO A 164 12.91 20.24 1.34
N TYR A 165 13.96 21.05 1.23
CA TYR A 165 14.23 22.21 2.07
C TYR A 165 14.04 23.55 1.34
N GLY A 166 13.47 23.53 0.13
CA GLY A 166 13.19 24.74 -0.64
C GLY A 166 14.45 25.47 -1.13
N GLY A 167 15.59 24.78 -1.18
CA GLY A 167 16.78 25.30 -1.85
C GLY A 167 16.61 25.32 -3.37
N PRO A 168 17.43 26.13 -4.08
CA PRO A 168 17.29 26.37 -5.51
C PRO A 168 17.71 25.19 -6.41
N ARG A 169 17.97 23.99 -5.87
CA ARG A 169 18.54 22.86 -6.62
C ARG A 169 17.60 21.67 -6.63
N TRP A 170 16.80 21.60 -7.69
CA TRP A 170 16.22 20.35 -8.16
C TRP A 170 17.38 19.37 -8.38
N LEU A 171 17.35 18.23 -7.68
CA LEU A 171 18.25 17.13 -7.98
C LEU A 171 17.62 16.41 -9.17
N HIS A 172 18.23 16.60 -10.33
CA HIS A 172 17.85 15.95 -11.58
C HIS A 172 19.08 15.20 -12.09
N TYR A 173 19.00 13.88 -12.12
CA TYR A 173 20.08 13.03 -12.61
C TYR A 173 19.54 11.83 -13.36
N SER A 174 20.37 11.29 -14.26
CA SER A 174 20.19 9.97 -14.86
C SER A 174 21.23 9.03 -14.25
N GLU A 175 20.82 7.82 -13.93
CA GLU A 175 21.69 6.75 -13.50
C GLU A 175 21.48 5.54 -14.41
N ILE A 176 22.56 5.00 -14.96
CA ILE A 176 22.54 3.86 -15.89
C ILE A 176 23.42 2.77 -15.30
N HIS A 177 22.85 1.61 -15.03
CA HIS A 177 23.61 0.45 -14.57
C HIS A 177 23.83 -0.50 -15.73
N ASP A 178 25.09 -0.67 -16.12
CA ASP A 178 25.53 -1.60 -17.15
C ASP A 178 26.14 -2.82 -16.49
N PHE A 179 25.33 -3.87 -16.37
CA PHE A 179 25.76 -5.14 -15.80
C PHE A 179 26.62 -5.97 -16.78
N ALA A 180 26.69 -5.61 -18.06
CA ALA A 180 27.60 -6.25 -19.01
C ALA A 180 29.05 -5.77 -18.80
N THR A 181 29.24 -4.49 -18.47
CA THR A 181 30.57 -3.91 -18.17
C THR A 181 30.89 -3.83 -16.68
N GLY A 182 29.88 -3.92 -15.80
CA GLY A 182 30.04 -3.74 -14.36
C GLY A 182 30.21 -2.27 -13.96
N LEU A 183 29.71 -1.34 -14.78
CA LEU A 183 29.82 0.10 -14.57
C LEU A 183 28.47 0.75 -14.26
N ASN A 184 28.53 1.82 -13.50
CA ASN A 184 27.43 2.73 -13.24
C ASN A 184 27.80 4.10 -13.79
N TYR A 185 26.96 4.64 -14.65
CA TYR A 185 27.07 5.98 -15.22
C TYR A 185 26.04 6.88 -14.58
N GLN A 186 26.49 7.94 -13.90
CA GLN A 186 25.61 8.91 -13.29
C GLN A 186 25.83 10.29 -13.92
N TYR A 187 24.78 10.83 -14.56
CA TYR A 187 24.80 12.15 -15.18
C TYR A 187 23.93 13.12 -14.38
N ASN A 188 24.52 14.19 -13.87
CA ASN A 188 23.81 15.22 -13.14
C ASN A 188 23.44 16.38 -14.06
N TYR A 189 22.16 16.55 -14.35
CA TYR A 189 21.66 17.60 -15.25
C TYR A 189 21.72 19.00 -14.64
N THR A 190 21.90 19.10 -13.31
CA THR A 190 21.98 20.40 -12.63
C THR A 190 23.34 21.07 -12.85
N ASN A 191 24.41 20.29 -12.97
CA ASN A 191 25.77 20.81 -13.16
C ASN A 191 26.49 20.25 -14.40
N TYR A 192 25.80 19.41 -15.19
CA TYR A 192 26.31 18.77 -16.41
C TYR A 192 27.58 17.93 -16.16
N GLN A 193 27.70 17.34 -14.98
CA GLN A 193 28.81 16.45 -14.65
C GLN A 193 28.40 14.99 -14.83
N CYS A 194 29.29 14.20 -15.43
CA CYS A 194 29.20 12.75 -15.41
C CYS A 194 30.20 12.15 -14.42
N ASP A 195 29.74 11.18 -13.65
CA ASP A 195 30.54 10.29 -12.82
C ASP A 195 30.40 8.85 -13.33
N VAL A 196 31.52 8.14 -13.43
CA VAL A 196 31.55 6.74 -13.83
C VAL A 196 32.25 5.94 -12.75
N ARG A 197 31.54 4.98 -12.18
CA ARG A 197 32.00 4.17 -11.05
C ARG A 197 31.73 2.69 -11.28
N LEU A 198 32.44 1.84 -10.54
CA LEU A 198 32.12 0.41 -10.51
C LEU A 198 30.71 0.24 -9.93
N LEU A 199 29.93 -0.62 -10.58
CA LEU A 199 28.63 -1.05 -10.07
C LEU A 199 28.86 -1.89 -8.81
N THR A 200 28.06 -1.64 -7.78
CA THR A 200 28.20 -2.32 -6.48
C THR A 200 26.92 -3.06 -6.12
N SER A 201 26.98 -3.92 -5.11
CA SER A 201 25.82 -4.60 -4.54
C SER A 201 24.85 -3.67 -3.81
N GLY A 202 25.18 -2.38 -3.69
CA GLY A 202 24.31 -1.37 -3.08
C GLY A 202 23.33 -0.71 -4.06
N ALA A 203 23.41 -1.00 -5.35
CA ALA A 203 22.43 -0.51 -6.32
C ALA A 203 21.09 -1.26 -6.16
N ASN A 204 19.97 -0.56 -6.38
CA ASN A 204 18.62 -1.05 -6.10
C ASN A 204 18.19 -2.26 -6.94
N ASP A 205 18.89 -2.52 -8.03
CA ASP A 205 18.67 -3.54 -9.05
C ASP A 205 19.89 -4.47 -9.18
N SER A 206 20.83 -4.41 -8.24
CA SER A 206 21.94 -5.34 -8.13
C SER A 206 21.61 -6.41 -7.09
N VAL A 207 21.72 -7.68 -7.48
CA VAL A 207 21.64 -8.81 -6.55
C VAL A 207 22.96 -9.58 -6.54
N PRO A 208 23.40 -10.13 -5.39
CA PRO A 208 24.56 -11.01 -5.36
C PRO A 208 24.35 -12.24 -6.23
N VAL A 209 25.42 -12.74 -6.84
CA VAL A 209 25.42 -14.04 -7.51
C VAL A 209 25.41 -15.14 -6.44
N ASP A 210 24.57 -16.16 -6.62
CA ASP A 210 24.45 -17.26 -5.66
C ASP A 210 25.81 -17.90 -5.34
N GLY A 211 26.12 -17.96 -4.04
CA GLY A 211 27.39 -18.48 -3.52
C GLY A 211 28.62 -17.59 -3.77
N LYS A 212 28.45 -16.39 -4.34
CA LYS A 212 29.53 -15.44 -4.65
C LYS A 212 29.11 -14.01 -4.30
N PRO A 213 29.15 -13.61 -3.01
CA PRO A 213 28.65 -12.30 -2.55
C PRO A 213 29.41 -11.12 -3.15
N ASP A 214 30.66 -11.32 -3.58
CA ASP A 214 31.49 -10.28 -4.20
C ASP A 214 31.18 -10.08 -5.70
N LEU A 215 30.36 -10.95 -6.30
CA LEU A 215 29.88 -10.81 -7.66
C LEU A 215 28.43 -10.36 -7.64
N ILE A 216 28.10 -9.40 -8.49
CA ILE A 216 26.75 -8.89 -8.67
C ILE A 216 26.21 -9.29 -10.03
N GLN A 217 24.90 -9.46 -10.08
CA GLN A 217 24.12 -9.65 -11.30
C GLN A 217 22.90 -8.73 -11.26
N MET A 218 22.30 -8.53 -12.42
CA MET A 218 21.06 -7.78 -12.55
C MET A 218 19.93 -8.52 -11.84
N ALA A 219 19.18 -7.79 -11.03
CA ALA A 219 17.94 -8.22 -10.40
C ALA A 219 16.96 -8.74 -11.46
N SER A 220 16.19 -9.79 -11.16
CA SER A 220 15.09 -10.25 -12.03
C SER A 220 13.94 -9.24 -12.06
N PRO A 221 13.03 -9.30 -13.06
CA PRO A 221 11.84 -8.45 -13.06
C PRO A 221 11.03 -8.57 -11.75
N GLN A 222 10.91 -9.78 -11.20
CA GLN A 222 10.22 -10.03 -9.93
C GLN A 222 10.92 -9.34 -8.75
N HIS A 223 12.25 -9.31 -8.76
CA HIS A 223 13.04 -8.65 -7.72
C HIS A 223 12.87 -7.13 -7.74
N ILE A 224 12.71 -6.49 -8.91
CA ILE A 224 12.43 -5.04 -9.00
C ILE A 224 11.13 -4.68 -8.25
N PHE A 225 10.15 -5.56 -8.32
CA PHE A 225 8.89 -5.41 -7.61
C PHE A 225 8.95 -5.98 -6.19
N LEU A 226 10.11 -6.43 -5.70
CA LEU A 226 10.31 -6.93 -4.34
C LEU A 226 9.40 -8.12 -3.99
N LEU A 227 9.18 -9.01 -4.96
CA LEU A 227 8.25 -10.15 -4.85
C LEU A 227 8.94 -11.47 -4.48
N ASP A 228 10.26 -11.55 -4.58
CA ASP A 228 11.03 -12.78 -4.51
C ASP A 228 11.50 -13.16 -3.10
N ASP A 229 11.54 -12.21 -2.17
CA ASP A 229 12.02 -12.37 -0.79
C ASP A 229 10.90 -12.29 0.26
N ILE A 230 9.64 -12.43 -0.16
CA ILE A 230 8.46 -12.24 0.69
C ILE A 230 7.31 -13.16 0.31
N THR A 231 6.62 -13.69 1.30
CA THR A 231 5.34 -14.38 1.10
C THR A 231 4.22 -13.35 1.06
N TYR A 232 3.35 -13.45 0.06
CA TYR A 232 2.24 -12.52 -0.13
C TYR A 232 0.89 -13.24 -0.17
N GLN A 233 -0.17 -12.47 0.07
CA GLN A 233 -1.54 -12.94 0.01
C GLN A 233 -2.41 -11.99 -0.80
N TYR A 234 -3.30 -12.55 -1.62
CA TYR A 234 -4.33 -11.78 -2.29
C TYR A 234 -5.32 -11.16 -1.29
N THR A 235 -5.67 -9.90 -1.49
CA THR A 235 -6.54 -9.12 -0.60
C THR A 235 -7.85 -8.66 -1.25
N GLY A 236 -8.04 -8.96 -2.54
CA GLY A 236 -9.21 -8.55 -3.30
C GLY A 236 -8.89 -7.53 -4.38
N GLN A 237 -9.93 -6.80 -4.82
CA GLN A 237 -9.83 -5.81 -5.89
C GLN A 237 -10.10 -4.41 -5.38
N LYS A 238 -9.13 -3.50 -5.54
CA LYS A 238 -9.28 -2.10 -5.11
C LYS A 238 -9.25 -1.15 -6.30
N ARG A 239 -9.81 0.04 -6.12
CA ARG A 239 -9.67 1.12 -7.11
C ARG A 239 -8.33 1.83 -6.89
N CYS A 240 -7.54 1.94 -7.95
CA CYS A 240 -6.32 2.73 -8.03
C CYS A 240 -6.52 3.93 -8.94
N ARG A 241 -5.82 5.05 -8.68
CA ARG A 241 -5.86 6.28 -9.51
C ARG A 241 -7.30 6.66 -9.92
N ASP A 242 -8.17 6.66 -8.91
CA ASP A 242 -9.62 6.93 -8.93
C ASP A 242 -10.50 5.98 -9.77
N ASN A 243 -10.00 5.41 -10.87
CA ASN A 243 -10.82 4.69 -11.83
C ASN A 243 -10.21 3.42 -12.45
N ILE A 244 -9.09 2.89 -11.96
CA ILE A 244 -8.53 1.62 -12.44
C ILE A 244 -8.85 0.52 -11.42
N TRP A 245 -9.39 -0.62 -11.87
CA TRP A 245 -9.57 -1.78 -11.00
C TRP A 245 -8.25 -2.57 -10.94
N CYS A 246 -7.74 -2.74 -9.74
CA CYS A 246 -6.51 -3.46 -9.49
C CYS A 246 -6.79 -4.69 -8.63
N ASN A 247 -6.22 -5.83 -9.02
CA ASN A 247 -5.97 -6.94 -8.11
C ASN A 247 -4.87 -6.51 -7.11
N VAL A 248 -5.04 -6.86 -5.83
CA VAL A 248 -4.16 -6.37 -4.76
C VAL A 248 -3.62 -7.53 -3.92
N TRP A 249 -2.31 -7.53 -3.74
CA TRP A 249 -1.60 -8.44 -2.85
C TRP A 249 -0.91 -7.67 -1.74
N ILE A 250 -0.78 -8.29 -0.57
CA ILE A 250 0.02 -7.78 0.54
C ILE A 250 0.99 -8.84 1.04
N GLY A 251 2.23 -8.45 1.32
CA GLY A 251 3.24 -9.28 1.95
C GLY A 251 3.71 -8.65 3.24
N GLU A 252 4.19 -9.48 4.15
CA GLU A 252 4.83 -9.09 5.41
C GLU A 252 6.23 -9.72 5.49
N LYS A 253 7.22 -8.90 5.84
CA LYS A 253 8.60 -9.34 6.04
C LYS A 253 9.16 -8.75 7.33
N LEU A 254 9.81 -9.59 8.13
CA LEU A 254 10.63 -9.11 9.25
C LEU A 254 11.99 -8.65 8.72
N VAL A 255 12.33 -7.39 8.96
CA VAL A 255 13.58 -6.76 8.52
C VAL A 255 14.38 -6.36 9.76
N GLY A 256 15.42 -7.11 10.09
CA GLY A 256 16.17 -6.92 11.34
C GLY A 256 15.38 -7.40 12.57
N ASN A 257 15.72 -6.89 13.76
CA ASN A 257 15.21 -7.47 15.00
C ASN A 257 13.73 -7.14 15.30
N ASN A 258 13.29 -5.91 15.04
CA ASN A 258 11.97 -5.42 15.47
C ASN A 258 11.25 -4.57 14.40
N THR A 259 11.71 -4.62 13.14
CA THR A 259 11.06 -3.87 12.06
C THR A 259 10.25 -4.81 11.19
N ILE A 260 8.96 -4.53 11.06
CA ILE A 260 8.07 -5.23 10.15
C ILE A 260 7.85 -4.37 8.93
N GLU A 261 7.95 -4.97 7.76
CA GLU A 261 7.71 -4.33 6.47
C GLU A 261 6.45 -4.93 5.83
N HIS A 262 5.47 -4.08 5.56
CA HIS A 262 4.30 -4.43 4.76
C HIS A 262 4.46 -3.85 3.36
N ARG A 263 4.30 -4.72 2.35
CA ARG A 263 4.34 -4.36 0.94
C ARG A 263 2.99 -4.65 0.32
N GLU A 264 2.37 -3.68 -0.34
CA GLU A 264 1.18 -3.93 -1.16
C GLU A 264 1.46 -3.65 -2.64
N TRP A 265 1.05 -4.58 -3.49
CA TRP A 265 1.15 -4.47 -4.94
C TRP A 265 -0.22 -4.38 -5.55
N TYR A 266 -0.39 -3.43 -6.47
CA TYR A 266 -1.63 -3.19 -7.18
C TYR A 266 -1.38 -3.39 -8.68
N TRP A 267 -2.00 -4.41 -9.26
CA TRP A 267 -1.88 -4.72 -10.69
C TRP A 267 -3.23 -4.63 -11.38
N ALA A 268 -3.27 -4.02 -12.55
CA ALA A 268 -4.46 -3.93 -13.37
C ALA A 268 -4.43 -4.93 -14.52
N GLU A 269 -5.55 -5.60 -14.71
CA GLU A 269 -5.84 -6.49 -15.86
C GLU A 269 -6.86 -5.87 -16.82
N ASN A 270 -7.39 -4.70 -16.45
CA ASN A 270 -8.42 -4.02 -17.22
C ASN A 270 -8.29 -2.50 -17.09
N ILE A 271 -8.39 -1.78 -18.20
CA ILE A 271 -8.47 -0.32 -18.24
C ILE A 271 -9.79 0.06 -18.91
N ASN A 272 -10.61 0.87 -18.25
CA ASN A 272 -11.88 1.39 -18.79
C ASN A 272 -12.87 0.31 -19.29
N GLY A 273 -12.82 -0.90 -18.74
CA GLY A 273 -13.67 -2.01 -19.15
C GLY A 273 -13.03 -2.94 -20.18
N GLU A 274 -11.92 -2.54 -20.79
CA GLU A 274 -11.17 -3.37 -21.74
C GLU A 274 -10.12 -4.20 -21.02
N GLN A 275 -10.16 -5.53 -21.21
CA GLN A 275 -9.07 -6.39 -20.76
C GLN A 275 -7.80 -5.99 -21.50
N VAL A 276 -6.76 -5.69 -20.73
CA VAL A 276 -5.42 -5.58 -21.29
C VAL A 276 -4.87 -6.99 -21.49
N LYS A 277 -4.06 -7.15 -22.54
CA LYS A 277 -3.46 -8.45 -22.88
C LYS A 277 -2.61 -9.01 -21.74
N GLU A 278 -2.04 -8.13 -20.92
CA GLU A 278 -1.11 -8.45 -19.84
C GLU A 278 -1.33 -7.53 -18.66
N SER A 279 -1.27 -8.10 -17.46
CA SER A 279 -1.37 -7.33 -16.22
C SER A 279 -0.18 -6.39 -16.09
N PHE A 280 -0.40 -5.19 -15.58
CA PHE A 280 0.67 -4.21 -15.37
C PHE A 280 0.56 -3.57 -13.98
N PRO A 281 1.69 -3.17 -13.38
CA PRO A 281 1.71 -2.54 -12.07
C PRO A 281 1.17 -1.11 -12.15
N VAL A 282 0.34 -0.74 -11.18
CA VAL A 282 -0.31 0.59 -11.11
C VAL A 282 0.12 1.35 -9.86
N LYS A 283 0.28 0.63 -8.75
CA LYS A 283 0.64 1.22 -7.46
C LYS A 283 1.42 0.21 -6.63
N PHE A 284 2.37 0.72 -5.86
CA PHE A 284 3.10 0.01 -4.83
C PHE A 284 3.01 0.80 -3.53
N LEU A 285 2.80 0.13 -2.40
CA LEU A 285 2.76 0.74 -1.09
C LEU A 285 3.72 -0.01 -0.17
N LEU A 286 4.64 0.73 0.42
CA LEU A 286 5.58 0.23 1.41
C LEU A 286 5.30 0.91 2.74
N LYS A 287 5.11 0.13 3.81
CA LYS A 287 4.97 0.62 5.18
C LYS A 287 5.93 -0.14 6.07
N THR A 288 6.68 0.57 6.92
CA THR A 288 7.50 -0.08 7.95
C THR A 288 7.00 0.29 9.34
N PHE A 289 7.11 -0.66 10.25
CA PHE A 289 6.70 -0.55 11.63
C PHE A 289 7.85 -0.97 12.54
N VAL A 290 8.17 -0.15 13.54
CA VAL A 290 9.11 -0.53 14.61
C VAL A 290 8.33 -0.67 15.90
N ASN A 291 8.32 -1.87 16.49
CA ASN A 291 7.49 -2.18 17.66
C ASN A 291 6.01 -1.78 17.44
N GLU A 292 5.46 -2.15 16.27
CA GLU A 292 4.07 -1.84 15.86
C GLU A 292 3.77 -0.35 15.58
N ILE A 293 4.76 0.54 15.73
CA ILE A 293 4.61 1.96 15.44
C ILE A 293 5.01 2.22 13.98
N PRO A 294 4.13 2.81 13.14
CA PRO A 294 4.48 3.15 11.76
C PRO A 294 5.65 4.15 11.73
N THR A 295 6.75 3.79 11.07
CA THR A 295 7.96 4.62 10.97
C THR A 295 8.20 5.18 9.57
N PHE A 296 7.81 4.44 8.53
CA PHE A 296 8.00 4.84 7.15
C PHE A 296 6.77 4.49 6.31
N THR A 297 6.48 5.32 5.32
CA THR A 297 5.46 5.04 4.32
C THR A 297 5.92 5.60 2.99
N MET A 298 5.87 4.78 1.95
CA MET A 298 6.10 5.21 0.58
C MET A 298 4.98 4.68 -0.27
N GLU A 299 4.32 5.59 -0.99
CA GLU A 299 3.32 5.25 -1.99
C GLU A 299 3.88 5.59 -3.38
N THR A 300 4.09 4.57 -4.20
CA THR A 300 4.56 4.74 -5.58
C THR A 300 3.42 4.48 -6.54
N THR A 301 3.12 5.45 -7.38
CA THR A 301 2.20 5.32 -8.51
C THR A 301 3.00 5.06 -9.78
N ILE A 302 2.59 4.08 -10.59
CA ILE A 302 3.28 3.67 -11.82
C ILE A 302 2.38 3.96 -13.02
N PHE A 303 2.95 4.53 -14.09
CA PHE A 303 2.21 4.95 -15.28
C PHE A 303 3.07 4.97 -16.54
N ASN A 304 2.41 5.08 -17.71
CA ASN A 304 3.05 4.94 -19.03
C ASN A 304 3.90 3.66 -19.12
N TYR A 305 3.38 2.57 -18.55
CA TYR A 305 4.03 1.26 -18.56
C TYR A 305 4.04 0.70 -19.98
N ALA A 306 5.22 0.34 -20.49
CA ALA A 306 5.39 -0.21 -21.83
C ALA A 306 6.38 -1.39 -21.81
N ARG A 307 6.07 -2.47 -22.53
CA ARG A 307 6.85 -3.71 -22.61
C ARG A 307 7.96 -3.67 -23.67
N GLU A 308 7.72 -2.91 -24.73
CA GLU A 308 8.69 -2.73 -25.81
C GLU A 308 9.08 -1.26 -25.79
N SER A 309 9.97 -0.89 -24.88
CA SER A 309 10.66 0.38 -25.05
C SER A 309 11.54 0.24 -26.29
N ARG A 310 11.02 0.63 -27.45
CA ARG A 310 11.81 0.95 -28.65
C ARG A 310 12.72 2.15 -28.45
N VAL A 311 12.90 2.60 -27.20
CA VAL A 311 13.98 3.49 -26.82
C VAL A 311 15.23 2.64 -26.91
N VAL A 312 15.77 2.62 -28.13
CA VAL A 312 17.17 2.36 -28.39
C VAL A 312 17.89 3.16 -27.31
N PHE A 313 18.87 2.55 -26.63
CA PHE A 313 20.00 3.31 -26.10
C PHE A 313 20.72 3.93 -27.32
N GLU A 314 20.03 4.74 -28.13
CA GLU A 314 20.66 5.78 -28.88
C GLU A 314 21.47 6.47 -27.81
N VAL A 315 22.77 6.51 -28.04
CA VAL A 315 23.73 7.16 -27.17
C VAL A 315 23.23 8.59 -27.05
N ASP A 316 22.32 8.81 -26.11
CA ASP A 316 21.84 10.12 -25.78
C ASP A 316 23.10 10.88 -25.39
N SER A 317 23.10 12.16 -25.70
CA SER A 317 24.13 13.11 -25.29
C SER A 317 24.72 12.81 -23.91
N THR A 318 23.91 12.34 -22.94
CA THR A 318 24.33 11.87 -21.62
C THR A 318 25.36 10.73 -21.62
N LEU A 319 25.09 9.60 -22.27
CA LEU A 319 26.03 8.47 -22.36
C LEU A 319 27.27 8.87 -23.17
N ALA A 320 27.09 9.65 -24.24
CA ALA A 320 28.21 10.17 -25.04
C ALA A 320 29.13 11.07 -24.20
N ASP A 321 28.55 11.92 -23.35
CA ASP A 321 29.30 12.81 -22.46
C ASP A 321 30.03 12.03 -21.36
N CYS A 322 29.41 10.98 -20.83
CA CYS A 322 30.05 10.06 -19.89
C CYS A 322 31.22 9.29 -20.51
N TYR A 323 31.06 8.76 -21.73
CA TYR A 323 32.16 8.10 -22.44
C TYR A 323 33.31 9.05 -22.74
N ARG A 324 33.02 10.33 -23.04
CA ARG A 324 34.06 11.35 -23.22
C ARG A 324 34.83 11.64 -21.93
N ALA A 325 34.18 11.56 -20.77
CA ALA A 325 34.82 11.77 -19.47
C ALA A 325 35.82 10.67 -19.08
N LEU A 326 35.66 9.44 -19.60
CA LEU A 326 36.59 8.33 -19.36
C LEU A 326 37.94 8.49 -20.08
N GLY A 327 38.06 9.45 -21.01
CA GLY A 327 39.25 9.63 -21.83
C GLY A 327 39.44 8.53 -22.89
N PRO A 328 40.37 8.69 -23.83
CA PRO A 328 40.74 7.61 -24.74
C PRO A 328 41.37 6.46 -23.96
N ALA A 329 40.87 5.24 -24.20
CA ALA A 329 41.41 4.00 -23.65
C ALA A 329 42.84 3.71 -24.12
#